data_AF-A0A352QNJ8-F1
#
_entry.id   AF-A0A352QNJ8-F1
#
_cell.length_a   1.000
_cell.length_b   1.000
_cell.length_c   1.000
_cell.angle_alpha   90.00
_cell.angle_beta   90.00
_cell.angle_gamma   90.00
#
_symmetry.space_group_name_H-M   'P 1'
#
loop_
_entity.id
_entity.type
_entity.pdbx_description
1 polymer ?
#
loop_
_entity_poly.entity_id
_entity_poly.type
_entity_poly.pdbx_seq_one_letter_code
_entity_poly.pdbx_strand_id
1 'polypeptide(L)'
;MTTRRPVQPTPWERKRINAGWTHRYAAGPDCDDRQRSVHPLAPEVCDNLDNNCDGVVDEGQRLSFFLDADGDTHGDPRQRVEACPADQQRAANEGRWLVPVGNDCDDTDPNRWQGCP
;
A
#
# COMPACT_ATOMS: atom_id res chain seq x y z
N MET A 1 0.72 46.92 -24.08
CA MET A 1 0.72 46.34 -22.72
C MET A 1 -0.50 45.45 -22.60
N THR A 2 -0.35 44.15 -22.86
CA THR A 2 -1.49 43.21 -22.88
C THR A 2 -1.75 42.75 -21.46
N THR A 3 -2.72 43.36 -20.78
CA THR A 3 -3.18 42.89 -19.47
C THR A 3 -3.81 41.51 -19.64
N ARG A 4 -3.10 40.46 -19.23
CA ARG A 4 -3.66 39.10 -19.16
C ARG A 4 -4.83 39.14 -18.18
N ARG A 5 -6.03 38.80 -18.66
CA ARG A 5 -7.22 38.61 -17.82
C ARG A 5 -6.90 37.54 -16.76
N PRO A 6 -7.26 37.75 -15.48
CA PRO A 6 -7.08 36.73 -14.46
C PRO A 6 -7.96 35.52 -14.78
N VAL A 7 -7.33 34.36 -14.96
CA VAL A 7 -8.02 33.07 -15.08
C VAL A 7 -8.71 32.81 -13.74
N GLN A 8 -10.03 32.59 -13.77
CA GLN A 8 -10.78 32.31 -12.54
C GLN A 8 -10.35 30.94 -12.00
N PRO A 9 -10.00 30.83 -10.70
CA PRO A 9 -9.63 29.56 -10.10
C PRO A 9 -10.79 28.56 -10.18
N THR A 10 -10.44 27.32 -10.50
CA THR A 10 -11.34 26.17 -10.53
C THR A 10 -12.01 25.95 -9.17
N PRO A 11 -13.10 25.17 -9.10
CA PRO A 11 -13.78 24.87 -7.84
C PRO A 11 -12.87 24.30 -6.74
N TRP A 12 -11.78 23.62 -7.08
CA TRP A 12 -10.81 23.08 -6.11
C TRP A 12 -9.74 24.10 -5.65
N GLU A 13 -9.48 25.17 -6.43
CA GLU A 13 -8.56 26.26 -6.05
C GLU A 13 -9.21 27.29 -5.11
N ARG A 14 -10.54 27.38 -5.09
CA ARG A 14 -11.28 28.29 -4.19
C ARG A 14 -11.27 27.89 -2.72
N LYS A 15 -10.84 26.68 -2.38
CA LYS A 15 -10.75 26.20 -0.99
C LYS A 15 -9.45 26.63 -0.26
N ARG A 16 -8.66 27.54 -0.84
CA ARG A 16 -7.34 27.95 -0.31
C ARG A 16 -7.27 29.37 0.27
N ILE A 17 -8.30 30.22 0.16
CA ILE A 17 -8.13 31.68 0.37
C ILE A 17 -8.97 32.29 1.51
N ASN A 18 -9.68 31.52 2.35
CA ASN A 18 -10.55 32.16 3.36
C ASN A 18 -10.59 31.54 4.76
N ALA A 19 -9.53 30.86 5.18
CA ALA A 19 -9.32 30.58 6.59
C ALA A 19 -7.96 31.15 6.98
N GLY A 20 -7.93 32.14 7.87
CA GLY A 20 -6.69 32.63 8.46
C GLY A 20 -5.97 31.47 9.13
N TRP A 21 -4.89 30.98 8.52
CA TRP A 21 -4.16 29.81 8.99
C TRP A 21 -3.23 30.21 10.14
N THR A 22 -3.80 30.34 11.34
CA THR A 22 -3.04 30.11 12.56
C THR A 22 -2.84 28.59 12.67
N HIS A 23 -1.79 28.06 12.04
CA HIS A 23 -1.34 26.69 12.26
C HIS A 23 -0.77 26.56 13.68
N ARG A 24 -1.67 26.46 14.67
CA ARG A 24 -1.43 25.72 15.91
C ARG A 24 -2.49 24.63 16.00
N TYR A 25 -2.36 23.67 15.11
CA TYR A 25 -2.75 22.29 15.36
C TYR A 25 -1.41 21.54 15.41
N ALA A 26 -1.12 20.85 16.51
CA ALA A 26 -0.01 19.92 16.55
C ALA A 26 -0.39 18.77 15.60
N ALA A 27 0.06 18.85 14.34
CA ALA A 27 -0.42 18.07 13.19
C ALA A 27 -1.94 18.27 12.89
N GLY A 28 -2.25 18.98 11.80
CA GLY A 28 -3.60 19.02 11.19
C GLY A 28 -3.74 17.94 10.11
N PRO A 29 -4.94 17.70 9.54
CA PRO A 29 -5.38 16.38 9.05
C PRO A 29 -4.64 15.85 7.81
N ASP A 30 -3.81 16.64 7.15
CA ASP A 30 -2.97 16.19 6.04
C ASP A 30 -1.57 15.81 6.57
N CYS A 31 -1.19 14.55 6.39
CA CYS A 31 0.04 13.98 6.90
C CYS A 31 1.24 14.25 5.98
N ASP A 32 1.03 14.62 4.70
CA ASP A 32 2.11 15.04 3.80
C ASP A 32 1.69 16.15 2.81
N ASP A 33 1.86 17.40 3.23
CA ASP A 33 1.60 18.60 2.43
C ASP A 33 2.39 18.70 1.11
N ARG A 34 3.40 17.84 0.89
CA ARG A 34 4.19 17.81 -0.36
C ARG A 34 3.64 16.82 -1.37
N GLN A 35 2.75 15.92 -0.98
CA GLN A 35 2.21 14.86 -1.83
C GLN A 35 0.71 15.02 -1.99
N ARG A 36 0.28 15.48 -3.17
CA ARG A 36 -1.16 15.66 -3.47
C ARG A 36 -1.96 14.35 -3.42
N SER A 37 -1.31 13.19 -3.47
CA SER A 37 -1.94 11.88 -3.33
C SER A 37 -2.09 11.43 -1.87
N VAL A 38 -1.54 12.17 -0.91
CA VAL A 38 -1.58 11.85 0.52
C VAL A 38 -2.43 12.92 1.20
N HIS A 39 -3.60 12.55 1.71
CA HIS A 39 -4.53 13.41 2.44
C HIS A 39 -5.75 12.61 2.95
N PRO A 40 -6.52 13.10 3.96
CA PRO A 40 -7.74 12.50 4.56
C PRO A 40 -8.82 11.84 3.68
N LEU A 41 -8.79 12.13 2.39
CA LEU A 41 -9.80 11.71 1.41
C LEU A 41 -9.17 10.96 0.24
N ALA A 42 -7.87 10.66 0.31
CA ALA A 42 -7.19 9.88 -0.71
C ALA A 42 -7.66 8.43 -0.55
N PRO A 43 -7.83 7.69 -1.66
CA PRO A 43 -7.97 6.26 -1.56
C PRO A 43 -6.64 5.65 -1.12
N GLU A 44 -6.69 4.59 -0.33
CA GLU A 44 -5.52 3.75 -0.09
C GLU A 44 -5.08 3.07 -1.37
N VAL A 45 -3.76 2.97 -1.51
CA VAL A 45 -3.06 2.24 -2.54
C VAL A 45 -2.02 1.39 -1.82
N CYS A 46 -1.84 0.15 -2.27
CA CYS A 46 -0.80 -0.72 -1.70
C CYS A 46 0.60 -0.27 -2.16
N ASP A 47 1.09 0.84 -1.63
CA ASP A 47 2.38 1.46 -1.95
C ASP A 47 3.29 1.60 -0.71
N ASN A 48 2.87 1.04 0.43
CA ASN A 48 3.51 1.15 1.74
C ASN A 48 3.49 2.58 2.32
N LEU A 49 2.54 3.42 1.90
CA LEU A 49 2.25 4.72 2.49
C LEU A 49 0.83 4.73 3.07
N ASP A 50 0.64 5.52 4.13
CA ASP A 50 -0.69 5.92 4.59
C ASP A 50 -1.17 7.03 3.66
N ASN A 51 -1.99 6.70 2.65
CA ASN A 51 -2.43 7.68 1.67
C ASN A 51 -3.54 8.56 2.25
N ASN A 52 -4.40 8.00 3.09
CA ASN A 52 -5.57 8.69 3.61
C ASN A 52 -5.33 9.38 4.95
N CYS A 53 -4.13 9.31 5.51
CA CYS A 53 -3.72 9.91 6.77
C CYS A 53 -4.57 9.47 7.99
N ASP A 54 -5.07 8.23 8.01
CA ASP A 54 -5.82 7.68 9.15
C ASP A 54 -4.93 6.98 10.21
N GLY A 55 -3.63 6.85 9.91
CA GLY A 55 -2.63 6.22 10.77
C GLY A 55 -2.46 4.72 10.53
N VAL A 56 -3.15 4.15 9.56
CA VAL A 56 -2.98 2.78 9.07
C VAL A 56 -2.39 2.83 7.66
N VAL A 57 -1.55 1.86 7.32
CA VAL A 57 -0.88 1.80 6.02
C VAL A 57 -1.50 0.68 5.19
N ASP A 58 -1.89 1.01 3.95
CA ASP A 58 -2.45 0.09 2.96
C ASP A 58 -3.70 -0.67 3.44
N GLU A 59 -4.55 -0.09 4.30
CA GLU A 59 -5.64 -0.84 4.90
C GLU A 59 -6.68 -1.30 3.85
N GLY A 60 -7.03 -2.59 3.94
CA GLY A 60 -7.89 -3.24 2.95
C GLY A 60 -7.24 -3.45 1.58
N GLN A 61 -5.99 -3.04 1.35
CA GLN A 61 -5.27 -3.25 0.09
C GLN A 61 -4.30 -4.45 0.13
N ARG A 62 -3.95 -4.92 1.33
CA ARG A 62 -3.04 -6.07 1.53
C ARG A 62 -3.71 -7.39 1.17
N LEU A 63 -2.96 -8.26 0.50
CA LEU A 63 -3.39 -9.62 0.16
C LEU A 63 -2.67 -10.65 1.03
N SER A 64 -3.28 -11.82 1.20
CA SER A 64 -2.64 -12.97 1.83
C SER A 64 -1.73 -13.69 0.83
N PHE A 65 -0.48 -13.86 1.23
CA PHE A 65 0.51 -14.71 0.58
C PHE A 65 1.01 -15.76 1.57
N PHE A 66 1.70 -16.77 1.06
CA PHE A 66 2.31 -17.86 1.83
C PHE A 66 3.79 -17.91 1.51
N LEU A 67 4.62 -18.18 2.52
CA LEU A 67 6.04 -18.42 2.29
C LEU A 67 6.20 -19.74 1.53
N ASP A 68 6.94 -19.68 0.43
CA ASP A 68 7.37 -20.80 -0.40
C ASP A 68 8.90 -20.90 -0.27
N ALA A 69 9.34 -21.88 0.51
CA ALA A 69 10.72 -22.03 0.92
C ALA A 69 11.53 -22.95 -0.01
N ASP A 70 10.89 -23.85 -0.73
CA ASP A 70 11.55 -24.74 -1.70
C ASP A 70 11.40 -24.30 -3.17
N GLY A 71 10.57 -23.29 -3.43
CA GLY A 71 10.43 -22.60 -4.70
C GLY A 71 9.51 -23.31 -5.70
N ASP A 72 8.56 -24.11 -5.25
CA ASP A 72 7.67 -24.91 -6.11
C ASP A 72 6.35 -24.22 -6.49
N THR A 73 6.16 -22.98 -6.05
CA THR A 73 4.97 -22.12 -6.22
C THR A 73 3.81 -22.40 -5.25
N HIS A 74 3.98 -23.33 -4.32
CA HIS A 74 3.07 -23.63 -3.23
C HIS A 74 3.74 -23.21 -1.91
N GLY A 75 2.98 -22.51 -1.05
CA GLY A 75 3.52 -22.08 0.23
C GLY A 75 2.87 -22.78 1.41
N ASP A 76 3.54 -22.77 2.56
CA ASP A 76 3.03 -23.33 3.80
C ASP A 76 1.78 -22.55 4.26
N PRO A 77 0.58 -23.18 4.35
CA PRO A 77 -0.63 -22.53 4.85
C PRO A 77 -0.50 -22.00 6.29
N ARG A 78 0.49 -22.48 7.05
CA ARG A 78 0.80 -22.00 8.41
C ARG A 78 1.67 -20.75 8.40
N GLN A 79 2.31 -20.41 7.29
CA GLN A 79 3.17 -19.23 7.13
C GLN A 79 2.53 -18.18 6.23
N ARG A 80 1.32 -17.75 6.61
CA ARG A 80 0.59 -16.67 5.91
C ARG A 80 1.18 -15.31 6.27
N VAL A 81 1.43 -14.48 5.26
CA VAL A 81 1.89 -13.10 5.36
C VAL A 81 0.91 -12.19 4.62
N GLU A 82 0.53 -11.07 5.24
CA GLU A 82 -0.22 -10.02 4.55
C GLU A 82 0.75 -9.02 3.94
N ALA A 83 0.70 -8.82 2.63
CA ALA A 83 1.63 -7.96 1.90
C ALA A 83 0.97 -7.29 0.69
N CYS A 84 1.65 -6.29 0.12
CA CYS A 84 1.23 -5.72 -1.15
C CYS A 84 1.57 -6.64 -2.32
N PRO A 85 0.79 -6.62 -3.43
CA PRO A 85 1.12 -7.41 -4.61
C PRO A 85 2.51 -7.15 -5.18
N ALA A 86 3.02 -5.92 -5.04
CA ALA A 86 4.38 -5.57 -5.43
C ALA A 86 5.45 -6.23 -4.55
N ASP A 87 5.13 -6.59 -3.30
CA ASP A 87 6.04 -7.28 -2.38
C ASP A 87 6.18 -8.76 -2.72
N GLN A 88 5.21 -9.34 -3.44
CA GLN A 88 5.29 -10.71 -3.96
C GLN A 88 6.60 -10.94 -4.74
N GLN A 89 7.04 -9.93 -5.48
CA GLN A 89 8.27 -9.96 -6.28
C GLN A 89 9.52 -9.52 -5.51
N ARG A 90 9.38 -8.96 -4.30
CA ARG A 90 10.52 -8.52 -3.48
C ARG A 90 11.11 -9.65 -2.66
N ALA A 91 10.29 -10.57 -2.18
CA ALA A 91 10.74 -11.74 -1.42
C ALA A 91 11.70 -12.62 -2.27
N ALA A 92 11.45 -12.72 -3.57
CA ALA A 92 12.28 -13.39 -4.58
C ALA A 92 13.79 -13.12 -4.48
N ASN A 93 14.18 -11.90 -4.08
CA ASN A 93 15.59 -11.47 -4.04
C ASN A 93 16.32 -11.85 -2.74
N GLU A 94 15.63 -12.45 -1.77
CA GLU A 94 16.19 -12.90 -0.48
C GLU A 94 16.11 -14.43 -0.30
N GLY A 95 15.76 -15.18 -1.36
CA GLY A 95 15.61 -16.64 -1.29
C GLY A 95 14.37 -17.11 -0.51
N ARG A 96 13.36 -16.23 -0.38
CA ARG A 96 12.05 -16.52 0.21
C ARG A 96 10.99 -16.15 -0.80
N TRP A 97 10.16 -17.07 -1.28
CA TRP A 97 9.13 -16.70 -2.25
C TRP A 97 7.81 -16.45 -1.52
N LEU A 98 7.05 -15.45 -1.95
CA LEU A 98 5.68 -15.24 -1.49
C LEU A 98 4.75 -15.66 -2.63
N VAL A 99 3.86 -16.61 -2.36
CA VAL A 99 2.94 -17.17 -3.35
C VAL A 99 1.50 -17.04 -2.88
N PRO A 100 0.51 -16.85 -3.79
CA PRO A 100 -0.89 -16.70 -3.41
C PRO A 100 -1.56 -18.04 -3.04
N VAL A 101 -0.87 -19.17 -3.22
CA VAL A 101 -1.40 -20.51 -3.00
C VAL A 101 -0.80 -21.11 -1.73
N GLY A 102 -1.64 -21.36 -0.72
CA GLY A 102 -1.24 -21.91 0.57
C GLY A 102 -1.72 -23.34 0.74
N ASN A 103 -1.09 -24.29 0.09
CA ASN A 103 -1.47 -25.71 0.13
C ASN A 103 -0.27 -26.64 0.26
N ASP A 104 0.93 -26.12 0.49
CA ASP A 104 2.09 -26.96 0.68
C ASP A 104 2.15 -27.50 2.11
N CYS A 105 2.21 -28.81 2.27
CA CYS A 105 2.34 -29.43 3.58
C CYS A 105 3.77 -29.78 3.97
N ASP A 106 4.71 -29.72 3.01
CA ASP A 106 6.14 -29.95 3.23
C ASP A 106 6.94 -28.95 2.39
N ASP A 107 6.97 -27.72 2.90
CA ASP A 107 7.67 -26.52 2.41
C ASP A 107 9.22 -26.66 2.46
N THR A 108 9.71 -27.89 2.36
CA THR A 108 11.13 -28.24 2.26
C THR A 108 11.40 -29.23 1.12
N ASP A 109 10.37 -29.74 0.45
CA ASP A 109 10.45 -30.64 -0.71
C ASP A 109 9.55 -30.13 -1.84
N PRO A 110 10.13 -29.61 -2.94
CA PRO A 110 9.40 -28.96 -4.03
C PRO A 110 8.53 -29.92 -4.87
N ASN A 111 8.45 -31.18 -4.46
CA ASN A 111 7.61 -32.20 -5.08
C ASN A 111 6.47 -32.65 -4.15
N ARG A 112 6.32 -32.02 -2.96
CA ARG A 112 5.46 -32.52 -1.89
C ARG A 112 4.44 -31.50 -1.36
N TRP A 113 3.79 -30.83 -2.29
CA TRP A 113 2.65 -29.95 -2.06
C TRP A 113 1.27 -30.66 -2.21
N GLN A 114 1.23 -31.89 -2.74
CA GLN A 114 0.02 -32.72 -2.92
C GLN A 114 0.11 -34.04 -2.15
N GLY A 115 -1.05 -34.59 -1.74
CA GLY A 115 -1.10 -35.94 -1.15
C GLY A 115 -0.63 -36.01 0.31
N CYS A 116 -0.72 -34.89 1.02
CA CYS A 116 -0.52 -34.80 2.45
C CYS A 116 -1.45 -35.79 3.19
N PRO A 117 -0.98 -36.44 4.26
CA PRO A 117 -1.79 -37.38 5.04
C PRO A 117 -3.04 -36.74 5.65
#